data_AF-A0A1P9WV67-F1
#
_entry.id   AF-A0A1P9WV67-F1
#
_cell.length_a   1.000
_cell.length_b   1.000
_cell.length_c   1.000
_cell.angle_alpha   90.00
_cell.angle_beta   90.00
_cell.angle_gamma   90.00
#
_symmetry.space_group_name_H-M   'P 1'
#
loop_
_entity.id
_entity.type
_entity.pdbx_description
1 polymer ?
#
loop_
_entity_poly.entity_id
_entity_poly.type
_entity_poly.pdbx_seq_one_letter_code
_entity_poly.pdbx_strand_id
1 'polypeptide(L)' 'MATNTLLIITGYGSVSAKPFRKAYLNSDEEAARQRFLRDYPNARDTSVRVIPFDDELTIRTNGEISAY' A
#
# COMPACT_ATOMS: atom_id res chain seq x y z
N MET A 1 20.78 -9.95 -6.66
CA MET A 1 20.12 -8.90 -5.86
C MET A 1 18.70 -9.34 -5.66
N ALA A 2 18.19 -9.30 -4.42
CA ALA A 2 16.82 -9.72 -4.15
C ALA A 2 15.91 -8.51 -4.39
N THR A 3 15.09 -8.57 -5.44
CA THR A 3 14.10 -7.52 -5.73
C THR A 3 13.09 -7.48 -4.58
N ASN A 4 13.11 -6.38 -3.82
CA ASN A 4 12.12 -6.14 -2.78
C ASN A 4 10.87 -5.54 -3.41
N THR A 5 9.71 -5.86 -2.84
CA THR A 5 8.42 -5.40 -3.35
C THR A 5 7.66 -4.67 -2.27
N LEU A 6 7.28 -3.41 -2.53
CA LEU A 6 6.39 -2.64 -1.67
C LEU A 6 4.98 -2.61 -2.26
N LEU A 7 4.00 -3.13 -1.54
CA LEU A 7 2.60 -3.08 -1.91
C LEU A 7 1.89 -1.99 -1.14
N ILE A 8 1.23 -1.09 -1.85
CA ILE A 8 0.53 0.06 -1.28
C ILE A 8 -0.94 -0.11 -1.57
N ILE A 9 -1.73 -0.20 -0.51
CA ILE A 9 -3.17 -0.33 -0.61
C ILE A 9 -3.79 0.99 -0.19
N THR A 10 -4.60 1.54 -1.09
CA THR A 10 -5.38 2.75 -0.85
C THR A 10 -6.85 2.41 -0.93
N GLY A 11 -7.59 2.68 0.14
CA GLY A 11 -9.03 2.42 0.25
C GLY A 11 -9.81 3.70 0.51
N TYR A 12 -10.99 3.84 -0.10
CA TYR A 12 -11.93 4.92 0.26
C TYR A 12 -13.06 4.40 1.14
N GLY A 13 -13.34 5.13 2.22
CA GLY A 13 -14.45 4.84 3.12
C GLY A 13 -15.81 5.12 2.47
N SER A 14 -16.77 4.21 2.64
CA SER A 14 -18.11 4.38 2.07
C SER A 14 -18.94 5.50 2.73
N VAL A 15 -18.63 5.86 3.98
CA VAL A 15 -19.39 6.86 4.77
C VAL A 15 -18.69 8.22 4.77
N SER A 16 -17.38 8.25 4.56
CA SER A 16 -16.59 9.47 4.49
C SER A 16 -15.49 9.25 3.48
N ALA A 17 -15.35 10.16 2.51
CA ALA A 17 -14.35 10.10 1.43
C ALA A 17 -12.91 10.32 1.93
N LYS A 18 -12.59 9.90 3.15
CA LYS A 18 -11.24 9.92 3.70
C LYS A 18 -10.47 8.74 3.11
N PRO A 19 -9.35 9.00 2.41
CA PRO A 19 -8.49 7.93 1.90
C PRO A 19 -7.75 7.27 3.07
N PHE A 20 -7.80 5.95 3.13
CA PHE A 20 -6.94 5.13 3.99
C PHE A 20 -5.81 4.58 3.14
N ARG A 21 -4.55 4.80 3.54
CA ARG A 21 -3.38 4.32 2.80
C ARG A 21 -2.47 3.53 3.73
N LYS A 22 -2.07 2.33 3.31
CA LYS A 22 -1.12 1.50 4.06
C LYS A 22 -0.18 0.78 3.11
N ALA A 23 1.07 0.60 3.53
CA ALA A 23 2.09 -0.08 2.75
C ALA A 23 2.52 -1.38 3.44
N TYR A 24 2.83 -2.39 2.65
CA TYR A 24 3.24 -3.73 3.06
C TYR A 24 4.49 -4.11 2.28
N LEU A 25 5.58 -4.41 2.99
CA LEU A 25 6.85 -4.81 2.39
C LEU A 25 6.90 -6.34 2.22
N ASN A 26 7.37 -6.80 1.06
CA ASN A 26 7.62 -8.21 0.75
C ASN A 26 6.46 -9.13 1.15
N SER A 27 5.23 -8.70 0.88
CA SER A 27 4.01 -9.43 1.22
C SER A 27 3.23 -9.73 -0.05
N ASP A 28 2.60 -10.90 -0.11
CA ASP A 28 1.68 -11.22 -1.20
C ASP A 28 0.50 -10.24 -1.23
N GLU A 29 0.00 -9.95 -2.44
CA GLU A 29 -1.10 -9.00 -2.66
C GLU A 29 -2.36 -9.38 -1.89
N GLU A 30 -2.72 -10.67 -1.93
CA GLU A 30 -3.92 -11.16 -1.25
C GLU A 30 -3.79 -11.07 0.28
N ALA A 31 -2.62 -11.41 0.81
CA ALA A 31 -2.33 -11.30 2.24
C ALA A 31 -2.33 -9.84 2.71
N ALA A 32 -1.73 -8.94 1.93
CA ALA A 32 -1.70 -7.50 2.19
C ALA A 32 -3.13 -6.92 2.16
N ARG A 33 -3.95 -7.32 1.19
CA ARG A 33 -5.35 -6.89 1.05
C ARG A 33 -6.22 -7.37 2.21
N GLN A 34 -6.10 -8.64 2.62
CA GLN A 34 -6.83 -9.15 3.77
C GLN A 34 -6.47 -8.39 5.06
N ARG A 35 -5.18 -8.12 5.28
CA ARG A 35 -4.72 -7.30 6.41
C ARG A 35 -5.28 -5.87 6.35
N PHE A 36 -5.30 -5.26 5.16
CA PHE A 36 -5.84 -3.92 4.96
C PHE A 36 -7.35 -3.87 5.26
N LEU A 37 -8.13 -4.81 4.74
CA LEU A 37 -9.57 -4.86 4.96
C LEU A 37 -9.92 -5.21 6.41
N ARG A 38 -9.07 -5.97 7.10
CA ARG A 38 -9.23 -6.22 8.55
C ARG A 38 -9.08 -4.93 9.37
N ASP A 39 -8.11 -4.10 9.02
CA ASP A 39 -7.87 -2.82 9.70
C ASP A 39 -8.87 -1.74 9.27
N TYR A 40 -9.38 -1.81 8.03
CA TYR A 40 -10.33 -0.86 7.43
C TYR A 40 -11.53 -1.58 6.81
N PRO A 41 -12.45 -2.14 7.61
CA PRO A 41 -13.58 -2.95 7.10
C PRO A 41 -14.57 -2.16 6.25
N ASN A 42 -14.59 -0.83 6.37
CA ASN A 42 -15.49 0.05 5.62
C ASN A 42 -14.89 0.57 4.29
N ALA A 43 -13.70 0.10 3.92
CA ALA A 43 -13.09 0.45 2.64
C ALA A 43 -13.73 -0.36 1.50
N ARG A 44 -14.35 0.31 0.53
CA ARG A 44 -14.98 -0.34 -0.65
C ARG A 44 -14.08 -0.29 -1.88
N ASP A 45 -13.68 0.93 -2.25
CA ASP A 45 -12.79 1.16 -3.38
C ASP A 45 -11.34 1.03 -2.92
N THR A 46 -10.82 -0.19 -2.99
CA THR A 46 -9.42 -0.50 -2.70
C THR A 46 -8.63 -0.61 -4.00
N SER A 47 -7.51 0.12 -4.06
CA SER A 47 -6.54 0.07 -5.14
C SER A 47 -5.20 -0.40 -4.58
N VAL A 48 -4.52 -1.27 -5.31
CA VAL A 48 -3.19 -1.77 -4.94
C VAL A 48 -2.18 -1.26 -5.95
N ARG A 49 -1.04 -0.76 -5.47
CA ARG A 49 0.13 -0.45 -6.29
C ARG A 49 1.32 -1.25 -5.80
N VAL A 50 1.97 -1.93 -6.73
CA VAL A 50 3.16 -2.73 -6.50
C VAL A 50 4.38 -1.94 -6.98
N ILE A 51 5.35 -1.73 -6.10
CA ILE A 51 6.58 -0.99 -6.42
C ILE A 51 7.76 -1.93 -6.17
N PRO A 52 8.40 -2.44 -7.23
CA PRO A 52 9.65 -3.19 -7.10
C PRO A 52 10.82 -2.21 -6.88
N PHE A 53 11.76 -2.59 -6.02
CA PHE A 53 12.99 -1.83 -5.79
C PHE A 53 14.14 -2.78 -5.40
N ASP A 54 15.37 -2.41 -5.76
CA ASP A 54 16.55 -3.26 -5.54
C ASP A 54 17.33 -2.90 -4.27
N ASP A 55 17.33 -1.64 -3.85
CA ASP A 55 18.18 -1.16 -2.75
C ASP A 55 17.38 -0.35 -1.69
N GLU A 56 17.18 0.94 -1.90
CA GLU A 56 16.47 1.83 -0.97
C GLU A 56 15.25 2.49 -1.61
N LEU A 57 14.19 2.67 -0.83
CA LEU A 57 12.95 3.30 -1.26
C LEU A 57 12.62 4.45 -0.30
N THR A 58 12.64 5.68 -0.81
CA THR A 58 12.34 6.87 -0.02
C THR A 58 10.87 7.25 -0.16
N ILE A 59 10.17 7.31 0.97
CA ILE A 59 8.80 7.83 1.05
C ILE A 59 8.87 9.27 1.55
N ARG A 60 8.59 10.23 0.67
CA ARG A 60 8.58 11.65 1.02
C ARG A 60 7.35 11.99 1.86
N THR A 61 7.42 13.10 2.60
CA THR A 61 6.36 13.55 3.52
C THR A 61 5.02 13.84 2.82
N ASN A 62 5.06 14.14 1.52
CA ASN A 62 3.89 14.31 0.65
C ASN A 62 3.32 12.97 0.13
N GLY A 63 3.92 11.83 0.51
CA GLY A 63 3.52 10.50 0.07
C GLY A 63 4.00 10.12 -1.34
N GLU A 64 4.90 10.92 -1.94
CA GLU A 64 5.64 10.51 -3.14
C GLU A 64 6.62 9.40 -2.80
N ILE A 65 6.76 8.46 -3.74
CA ILE A 65 7.61 7.29 -3.58
C ILE A 65 8.59 7.28 -4.73
N SER A 66 9.87 7.34 -4.40
CA SER A 66 10.96 7.23 -5.36
C SER A 66 11.87 6.10 -4.93
N ALA A 67 12.23 5.24 -5.88
CA ALA A 67 13.44 4.44 -5.76
C ALA A 67 14.65 5.38 -5.92
N TYR A 68 15.74 5.07 -5.22
CA TYR A 68 17.03 5.75 -5.39
C TYR A 68 17.81 5.13 -6.55
#